data_AF-D3SUF9-F1
#
_entry.id   AF-D3SUF9-F1
#
_cell.length_a   1.000
_cell.length_b   1.000
_cell.length_c   1.000
_cell.angle_alpha   90.00
_cell.angle_beta   90.00
_cell.angle_gamma   90.00
#
_symmetry.space_group_name_H-M   'P 1'
#
loop_
_entity.id
_entity.type
_entity.pdbx_description
1 polymer ?
#
loop_
_entity_poly.entity_id
_entity_poly.type
_entity_poly.pdbx_seq_one_letter_code
_entity_poly.pdbx_strand_id
1 'polypeptide(L)'
;MTFELENSFEADLREALLDDVEQRAREEIAPEVQEYAHDVLEQYGQRHEYNVSTLIEAGQTRVERREGRVVVRWGWPEPSIYFERGTADHVVQTRNADVLSFVWEERHDPPQWVREEFDREGDGWRVFLPETNVDGLPESRFIRDSLNYVRRWLES
;
A
#
# COMPACT_ATOMS: atom_id res chain seq x y z
N MET A 1 40.62 -23.36 29.46
CA MET A 1 41.26 -22.57 28.39
C MET A 1 40.70 -22.92 27.01
N THR A 2 40.63 -24.19 26.59
CA THR A 2 40.07 -24.57 25.26
C THR A 2 38.57 -24.31 25.11
N PHE A 3 37.78 -24.60 26.15
CA PHE A 3 36.31 -24.44 26.14
C PHE A 3 35.82 -22.97 26.10
N GLU A 4 36.64 -22.03 26.59
CA GLU A 4 36.30 -20.60 26.56
C GLU A 4 36.59 -19.98 25.18
N LEU A 5 37.63 -20.46 24.50
CA LEU A 5 38.00 -20.04 23.13
C LEU A 5 37.00 -20.52 22.07
N GLU A 6 36.49 -21.75 22.20
CA GLU A 6 35.48 -22.29 21.28
C GLU A 6 34.16 -21.52 21.39
N ASN A 7 33.73 -21.20 22.61
CA ASN A 7 32.50 -20.42 22.84
C ASN A 7 32.62 -18.97 22.36
N SER A 8 33.76 -18.31 22.56
CA SER A 8 33.95 -16.94 22.04
C SER A 8 33.99 -16.93 20.52
N PHE A 9 34.62 -17.92 19.88
CA PHE A 9 34.68 -18.03 18.43
C PHE A 9 33.30 -18.28 17.81
N GLU A 10 32.50 -19.18 18.38
CA GLU A 10 31.14 -19.44 17.90
C GLU A 10 30.24 -18.21 18.02
N ALA A 11 30.37 -17.47 19.13
CA ALA A 11 29.67 -16.21 19.34
C ALA A 11 30.07 -15.15 18.31
N ASP A 12 31.37 -14.95 18.09
CA ASP A 12 31.90 -13.99 17.12
C ASP A 12 31.47 -14.33 15.68
N LEU A 13 31.50 -15.62 15.32
CA LEU A 13 31.02 -16.07 14.00
C LEU A 13 29.53 -15.83 13.82
N ARG A 14 28.73 -16.09 14.86
CA ARG A 14 27.28 -15.84 14.83
C ARG A 14 26.97 -14.36 14.67
N GLU A 15 27.67 -13.49 15.39
CA GLU A 15 27.50 -12.04 15.27
C GLU A 15 27.90 -11.55 13.87
N ALA A 16 29.02 -12.02 13.32
CA ALA A 16 29.44 -11.68 11.96
C ALA A 16 28.42 -12.12 10.89
N LEU A 17 27.81 -13.31 11.04
CA LEU A 17 26.74 -13.76 10.16
C LEU A 17 25.48 -12.89 10.29
N LEU A 18 25.12 -12.48 11.52
CA LEU A 18 23.98 -11.59 11.73
C LEU A 18 24.24 -10.19 11.17
N ASP A 19 25.48 -9.69 11.20
CA ASP A 19 25.87 -8.42 10.59
C ASP A 19 25.69 -8.45 9.07
N ASP A 20 26.16 -9.52 8.41
CA ASP A 20 26.01 -9.72 6.97
C ASP A 20 24.52 -9.81 6.56
N VAL A 21 23.74 -10.61 7.29
CA VAL A 21 22.29 -10.72 7.07
C VAL A 21 21.57 -9.40 7.32
N GLU A 22 21.97 -8.63 8.33
CA GLU A 22 21.38 -7.32 8.62
C GLU A 22 21.69 -6.32 7.51
N GLN A 23 22.93 -6.31 7.02
CA GLN A 23 23.34 -5.46 5.90
C GLN A 23 22.56 -5.81 4.64
N ARG A 24 22.51 -7.10 4.27
CA ARG A 24 21.74 -7.59 3.13
C ARG A 24 20.26 -7.26 3.25
N ALA A 25 19.69 -7.38 4.44
CA ALA A 25 18.30 -7.02 4.70
C ALA A 25 18.02 -5.53 4.46
N ARG A 26 18.97 -4.64 4.79
CA ARG A 26 18.85 -3.19 4.60
C ARG A 26 19.10 -2.75 3.16
N GLU A 27 20.10 -3.33 2.51
CA GLU A 27 20.59 -2.87 1.21
C GLU A 27 19.87 -3.54 0.03
N GLU A 28 19.39 -4.77 0.21
CA GLU A 28 18.75 -5.54 -0.87
C GLU A 28 17.29 -5.84 -0.56
N ILE A 29 17.01 -6.54 0.55
CA ILE A 29 15.68 -7.14 0.77
C ILE A 29 14.60 -6.09 1.04
N ALA A 30 14.87 -5.12 1.92
CA ALA A 30 13.90 -4.09 2.27
C ALA A 30 13.59 -3.12 1.10
N PRO A 31 14.57 -2.64 0.31
CA PRO A 31 14.28 -1.88 -0.90
C PRO A 31 13.50 -2.69 -1.93
N GLU A 32 13.91 -3.93 -2.19
CA GLU A 32 13.30 -4.80 -3.22
C GLU A 32 11.82 -5.08 -2.93
N VAL A 33 11.47 -5.40 -1.68
CA VAL A 33 10.06 -5.63 -1.32
C VAL A 33 9.19 -4.39 -1.46
N GLN A 34 9.77 -3.23 -1.16
CA GLN A 34 9.08 -1.94 -1.24
C GLN A 34 8.83 -1.57 -2.70
N GLU A 35 9.85 -1.72 -3.55
CA GLU A 35 9.78 -1.44 -4.98
C GLU A 35 8.76 -2.35 -5.67
N TYR A 36 8.78 -3.65 -5.39
CA TYR A 36 7.77 -4.57 -5.93
C TYR A 36 6.35 -4.19 -5.52
N ALA A 37 6.14 -3.80 -4.26
CA ALA A 37 4.82 -3.36 -3.80
C ALA A 37 4.38 -2.06 -4.50
N HIS A 38 5.31 -1.14 -4.77
CA HIS A 38 5.04 0.08 -5.53
C HIS A 38 4.64 -0.25 -6.97
N ASP A 39 5.35 -1.16 -7.64
CA ASP A 39 5.03 -1.58 -9.00
C ASP A 39 3.61 -2.17 -9.10
N VAL A 40 3.21 -2.97 -8.11
CA VAL A 40 1.85 -3.52 -8.05
C VAL A 40 0.82 -2.41 -7.88
N LEU A 41 1.08 -1.42 -7.02
CA LEU A 41 0.20 -0.26 -6.83
C LEU A 41 0.12 0.58 -8.09
N GLU A 42 1.22 0.86 -8.77
CA GLU A 42 1.24 1.63 -10.02
C GLU A 42 0.44 0.93 -11.12
N GLN A 43 0.64 -0.37 -11.30
CA GLN A 43 -0.14 -1.18 -12.25
C GLN A 43 -1.64 -1.17 -11.90
N TYR A 44 -1.97 -1.25 -10.61
CA TYR A 44 -3.35 -1.14 -10.13
C TYR A 44 -3.95 0.24 -10.45
N GLY A 45 -3.22 1.31 -10.14
CA GLY A 45 -3.64 2.69 -10.43
C GLY A 45 -3.84 2.94 -11.92
N GLN A 46 -2.93 2.46 -12.77
CA GLN A 46 -3.06 2.55 -14.23
C GLN A 46 -4.27 1.78 -14.77
N ARG A 47 -4.51 0.56 -14.27
CA ARG A 47 -5.61 -0.29 -14.73
C ARG A 47 -6.99 0.26 -14.36
N HIS A 48 -7.09 0.86 -13.19
CA HIS A 48 -8.36 1.33 -12.63
C HIS A 48 -8.49 2.87 -12.62
N GLU A 49 -7.54 3.56 -13.28
CA GLU A 49 -7.48 5.02 -13.38
C GLU A 49 -7.48 5.73 -12.01
N TYR A 50 -6.91 5.08 -10.98
CA TYR A 50 -6.79 5.65 -9.65
C TYR A 50 -5.43 6.33 -9.44
N ASN A 51 -5.45 7.50 -8.79
CA ASN A 51 -4.23 8.10 -8.28
C ASN A 51 -3.80 7.41 -6.97
N VAL A 52 -2.77 6.58 -7.06
CA VAL A 52 -2.19 5.83 -5.93
C VAL A 52 -0.91 6.46 -5.38
N SER A 53 -0.48 7.63 -5.86
CA SER A 53 0.81 8.22 -5.49
C SER A 53 0.97 8.39 -3.98
N THR A 54 -0.09 8.81 -3.29
CA THR A 54 -0.09 8.96 -1.84
C THR A 54 0.02 7.60 -1.12
N LEU A 55 -0.51 6.51 -1.69
CA LEU A 55 -0.30 5.17 -1.12
C LEU A 55 1.14 4.74 -1.27
N ILE A 56 1.74 4.96 -2.44
CA ILE A 56 3.15 4.66 -2.71
C ILE A 56 4.05 5.42 -1.73
N GLU A 57 3.87 6.73 -1.63
CA GLU A 57 4.62 7.60 -0.71
C GLU A 57 4.46 7.22 0.77
N ALA A 58 3.31 6.65 1.15
CA ALA A 58 3.02 6.28 2.53
C ALA A 58 3.63 4.93 2.95
N GLY A 59 4.17 4.15 2.01
CA GLY A 59 4.80 2.88 2.31
C GLY A 59 6.07 3.05 3.13
N GLN A 60 6.26 2.18 4.12
CA GLN A 60 7.43 2.24 5.01
C GLN A 60 8.06 0.88 5.15
N THR A 61 9.40 0.85 5.19
CA THR A 61 10.18 -0.32 5.57
C THR A 61 11.02 -0.05 6.81
N ARG A 62 11.28 -1.11 7.56
CA ARG A 62 12.14 -1.08 8.75
C ARG A 62 12.85 -2.41 8.91
N VAL A 63 14.16 -2.35 9.09
CA VAL A 63 14.99 -3.50 9.45
C VAL A 63 15.37 -3.39 10.92
N GLU A 64 15.12 -4.46 11.68
CA GLU A 64 15.44 -4.54 13.10
C GLU A 64 16.23 -5.80 13.42
N ARG A 65 17.37 -5.64 14.09
CA ARG A 65 18.06 -6.74 14.75
C ARG A 65 17.30 -7.14 16.02
N ARG A 66 17.11 -8.43 16.20
CA ARG A 66 16.57 -9.07 17.41
C ARG A 66 17.51 -10.20 17.82
N GLU A 67 17.34 -10.70 19.04
CA GLU A 67 18.19 -11.77 19.57
C GLU A 67 18.21 -12.99 18.63
N GLY A 68 19.34 -13.18 17.95
CA GLY A 68 19.55 -14.26 17.00
C GLY A 68 18.86 -14.16 15.64
N ARG A 69 18.28 -13.01 15.26
CA ARG A 69 17.60 -12.85 13.95
C ARG A 69 17.50 -11.40 13.50
N VAL A 70 17.35 -11.23 12.19
CA VAL A 70 17.01 -9.95 11.56
C VAL A 70 15.55 -9.99 11.12
N VAL A 71 14.80 -8.92 11.37
CA VAL A 71 13.39 -8.80 11.00
C VAL A 71 13.24 -7.61 10.06
N VAL A 72 12.76 -7.88 8.85
CA VAL A 72 12.31 -6.85 7.90
C VAL A 72 10.80 -6.68 8.09
N ARG A 73 10.37 -5.44 8.31
CA ARG A 73 8.96 -5.05 8.38
C ARG A 73 8.69 -4.06 7.27
N TRP A 74 7.57 -4.23 6.60
CA TRP A 74 7.06 -3.23 5.68
C TRP A 74 5.55 -3.14 5.83
N GLY A 75 5.00 -1.97 5.51
CA GLY A 75 3.59 -1.73 5.69
C GLY A 75 3.18 -0.34 5.28
N TRP A 76 1.87 -0.13 5.35
CA TRP A 76 1.20 1.10 5.00
C TRP A 76 0.25 1.54 6.12
N PRO A 77 -0.19 2.80 6.12
CA PRO A 77 -1.23 3.28 7.02
C PRO A 77 -2.50 2.43 6.92
N GLU A 78 -3.27 2.40 8.01
CA GLU A 78 -4.51 1.61 8.12
C GLU A 78 -5.47 1.76 6.92
N PRO A 79 -5.72 2.97 6.36
CA PRO A 79 -6.61 3.12 5.22
C PRO A 79 -6.18 2.33 3.97
N SER A 80 -4.91 1.97 3.82
CA SER A 80 -4.44 1.19 2.68
C SER A 80 -5.01 -0.24 2.64
N ILE A 81 -5.62 -0.71 3.74
CA ILE A 81 -6.31 -2.00 3.77
C ILE A 81 -7.49 -2.07 2.79
N TYR A 82 -8.13 -0.93 2.49
CA TYR A 82 -9.24 -0.85 1.54
C TYR A 82 -8.77 -1.09 0.10
N PHE A 83 -7.55 -0.70 -0.24
CA PHE A 83 -6.95 -1.00 -1.53
C PHE A 83 -6.46 -2.45 -1.58
N GLU A 84 -5.83 -2.93 -0.50
CA GLU A 84 -5.33 -4.31 -0.41
C GLU A 84 -6.42 -5.37 -0.57
N ARG A 85 -7.62 -5.10 -0.02
CA ARG A 85 -8.74 -6.06 0.02
C ARG A 85 -9.90 -5.70 -0.91
N GLY A 86 -9.89 -4.50 -1.46
CA GLY A 86 -11.05 -3.94 -2.13
C GLY A 86 -12.16 -3.53 -1.17
N THR A 87 -13.16 -2.85 -1.72
CA THR A 87 -14.41 -2.50 -1.03
C THR A 87 -15.59 -2.94 -1.88
N ALA A 88 -16.75 -3.09 -1.26
CA ALA A 88 -18.00 -3.29 -1.97
C ALA A 88 -18.62 -1.94 -2.34
N ASP A 89 -19.53 -1.96 -3.30
CA ASP A 89 -20.41 -0.84 -3.62
C ASP A 89 -21.09 -0.36 -2.33
N HIS A 90 -21.09 0.96 -2.12
CA HIS A 90 -21.63 1.52 -0.89
C HIS A 90 -22.19 2.92 -1.13
N VAL A 91 -23.04 3.34 -0.20
CA VAL A 91 -23.60 4.69 -0.17
C VAL A 91 -22.71 5.56 0.71
N VAL A 92 -22.27 6.68 0.15
CA VAL A 92 -21.64 7.76 0.92
C VAL A 92 -22.72 8.74 1.31
N GLN A 93 -22.88 8.94 2.62
CA GLN A 93 -23.82 9.89 3.22
C GLN A 93 -23.04 10.95 4.00
N THR A 94 -23.58 12.17 4.04
CA THR A 94 -23.02 13.19 4.94
C THR A 94 -23.21 12.79 6.40
N ARG A 95 -22.18 12.99 7.23
CA ARG A 95 -22.29 12.82 8.69
C ARG A 95 -22.37 14.14 9.45
N ASN A 96 -21.65 15.16 8.98
CA ASN A 96 -21.52 16.47 9.64
C ASN A 96 -21.71 17.64 8.65
N ALA A 97 -22.40 17.41 7.54
CA ALA A 97 -22.66 18.41 6.51
C ALA A 97 -24.09 18.24 5.98
N ASP A 98 -24.68 19.32 5.47
CA ASP A 98 -26.03 19.27 4.93
C ASP A 98 -26.08 18.55 3.57
N VAL A 99 -25.01 18.68 2.77
CA VAL A 99 -24.87 18.06 1.44
C VAL A 99 -23.40 17.74 1.11
N LEU A 100 -23.18 16.71 0.29
CA LEU A 100 -21.93 16.45 -0.40
C LEU A 100 -21.78 17.44 -1.56
N SER A 101 -20.59 18.02 -1.74
CA SER A 101 -20.29 18.93 -2.85
C SER A 101 -19.06 18.45 -3.61
N PHE A 102 -19.23 18.12 -4.90
CA PHE A 102 -18.16 17.66 -5.78
C PHE A 102 -18.49 17.95 -7.26
N VAL A 103 -17.49 17.86 -8.14
CA VAL A 103 -17.71 17.92 -9.60
C VAL A 103 -17.91 16.48 -10.09
N TRP A 104 -19.03 16.22 -10.74
CA TRP A 104 -19.22 14.99 -11.48
C TRP A 104 -18.68 15.19 -12.90
N GLU A 105 -17.49 14.67 -13.14
CA GLU A 105 -16.76 14.86 -14.40
C GLU A 105 -17.46 14.13 -15.55
N GLU A 106 -17.45 14.74 -16.74
CA GLU A 106 -18.13 14.21 -17.93
C GLU A 106 -17.60 12.83 -18.33
N ARG A 107 -16.32 12.53 -18.09
CA ARG A 107 -15.71 11.22 -18.35
C ARG A 107 -16.33 10.08 -17.54
N HIS A 108 -17.00 10.38 -16.43
CA HIS A 108 -17.67 9.40 -15.57
C HIS A 108 -19.16 9.24 -15.93
N ASP A 109 -19.55 9.67 -17.13
CA ASP A 109 -20.91 9.57 -17.70
C ASP A 109 -22.02 9.94 -16.69
N PRO A 110 -22.06 11.21 -16.24
CA PRO A 110 -23.05 11.63 -15.26
C PRO A 110 -24.47 11.38 -15.79
N PRO A 111 -25.39 10.89 -14.93
CA PRO A 111 -26.79 10.69 -15.29
C PRO A 111 -27.43 11.94 -15.90
N GLN A 112 -28.43 11.75 -16.77
CA GLN A 112 -29.07 12.86 -17.48
C GLN A 112 -29.60 13.96 -16.54
N TRP A 113 -30.20 13.60 -15.40
CA TRP A 113 -30.72 14.57 -14.43
C TRP A 113 -29.63 15.50 -13.88
N VAL A 114 -28.39 15.04 -13.73
CA VAL A 114 -27.27 15.89 -13.30
C VAL A 114 -27.03 17.00 -14.32
N ARG A 115 -27.12 16.68 -15.60
CA ARG A 115 -26.89 17.63 -16.70
C ARG A 115 -28.02 18.65 -16.86
N GLU A 116 -29.21 18.32 -16.38
CA GLU A 116 -30.41 19.16 -16.45
C GLU A 116 -30.56 20.04 -15.21
N GLU A 117 -30.18 19.55 -14.03
CA GLU A 117 -30.42 20.21 -12.75
C GLU A 117 -29.23 21.04 -12.23
N PHE A 118 -28.00 20.76 -12.67
CA PHE A 118 -26.80 21.42 -12.16
C PHE A 118 -26.04 22.22 -13.22
N ASP A 119 -25.29 23.21 -12.75
CA ASP A 119 -24.45 24.05 -13.59
C ASP A 119 -23.12 23.35 -13.95
N ARG A 120 -22.63 23.63 -15.15
CA ARG A 120 -21.31 23.19 -15.59
C ARG A 120 -20.21 23.91 -14.82
N GLU A 121 -19.23 23.15 -14.36
CA GLU A 121 -18.01 23.65 -13.74
C GLU A 121 -16.81 22.82 -14.20
N GLY A 122 -15.84 23.49 -14.85
CA GLY A 122 -14.69 22.80 -15.42
C GLY A 122 -15.09 21.80 -16.51
N ASP A 123 -14.72 20.55 -16.33
CA ASP A 123 -14.98 19.40 -17.20
C ASP A 123 -16.18 18.55 -16.75
N GLY A 124 -17.05 19.10 -15.88
CA GLY A 124 -18.20 18.40 -15.36
C GLY A 124 -19.31 19.31 -14.84
N TRP A 125 -20.08 18.79 -13.87
CA TRP A 125 -21.20 19.48 -13.23
C TRP A 125 -21.00 19.51 -11.72
N ARG A 126 -21.19 20.68 -11.10
CA ARG A 126 -21.08 20.83 -9.64
C ARG A 126 -22.36 20.32 -8.99
N VAL A 127 -22.30 19.19 -8.28
CA VAL A 127 -23.46 18.55 -7.65
C VAL A 127 -23.49 18.78 -6.14
N PHE A 128 -24.71 18.84 -5.61
CA PHE A 128 -25.00 18.96 -4.17
C PHE A 128 -26.00 17.87 -3.76
N LEU A 129 -25.52 16.76 -3.18
CA LEU A 129 -26.35 15.59 -2.90
C LEU A 129 -26.32 15.20 -1.41
N PRO A 130 -27.44 14.76 -0.82
CA PRO A 130 -27.44 14.25 0.55
C PRO A 130 -26.68 12.90 0.66
N GLU A 131 -26.71 12.11 -0.41
CA GLU A 131 -26.01 10.84 -0.53
C GLU A 131 -25.64 10.52 -1.98
N THR A 132 -24.67 9.65 -2.18
CA THR A 132 -24.33 9.11 -3.51
C THR A 132 -23.91 7.65 -3.41
N ASN A 133 -24.21 6.86 -4.45
CA ASN A 133 -23.65 5.53 -4.61
C ASN A 133 -22.26 5.64 -5.20
N VAL A 134 -21.33 4.86 -4.67
CA VAL A 134 -19.98 4.72 -5.21
C VAL A 134 -19.68 3.24 -5.40
N ASP A 135 -19.06 2.94 -6.54
CA ASP A 135 -18.60 1.61 -6.85
C ASP A 135 -17.50 1.18 -5.87
N GLY A 136 -17.48 -0.10 -5.57
CA GLY A 136 -16.43 -0.72 -4.78
C GLY A 136 -15.06 -0.65 -5.46
N LEU A 137 -14.02 -0.58 -4.64
CA LEU A 137 -12.65 -0.69 -5.12
C LEU A 137 -12.32 -2.17 -5.39
N PRO A 138 -11.77 -2.53 -6.56
CA PRO A 138 -11.19 -3.86 -6.75
C PRO A 138 -9.99 -4.08 -5.81
N GLU A 139 -9.69 -5.33 -5.48
CA GLU A 139 -8.52 -5.64 -4.66
C GLU A 139 -7.22 -5.49 -5.46
N SER A 140 -6.23 -4.81 -4.88
CA SER A 140 -4.89 -4.66 -5.48
C SER A 140 -3.91 -5.75 -5.04
N ARG A 141 -4.09 -6.33 -3.85
CA ARG A 141 -3.25 -7.39 -3.26
C ARG A 141 -1.76 -7.05 -3.08
N PHE A 142 -1.36 -5.79 -3.20
CA PHE A 142 0.04 -5.35 -3.16
C PHE A 142 0.82 -5.78 -1.91
N ILE A 143 0.17 -5.89 -0.74
CA ILE A 143 0.82 -6.39 0.49
C ILE A 143 1.00 -7.90 0.43
N ARG A 144 -0.05 -8.65 0.05
CA ARG A 144 0.01 -10.11 -0.05
C ARG A 144 0.96 -10.57 -1.16
N ASP A 145 0.97 -9.87 -2.29
CA ASP A 145 1.77 -10.24 -3.44
C ASP A 145 3.26 -9.91 -3.22
N SER A 146 3.59 -8.81 -2.54
CA SER A 146 4.97 -8.50 -2.13
C SER A 146 5.52 -9.53 -1.14
N LEU A 147 4.71 -10.00 -0.18
CA LEU A 147 5.09 -11.11 0.72
C LEU A 147 5.40 -12.39 -0.06
N ASN A 148 4.52 -12.76 -1.00
CA ASN A 148 4.70 -13.96 -1.81
C ASN A 148 5.90 -13.84 -2.75
N TYR A 149 6.16 -12.65 -3.27
CA TYR A 149 7.31 -12.35 -4.12
C TYR A 149 8.63 -12.58 -3.38
N VAL A 150 8.83 -11.91 -2.25
CA VAL A 150 10.05 -12.04 -1.44
C VAL A 150 10.28 -13.48 -1.01
N ARG A 151 9.22 -14.19 -0.61
CA ARG A 151 9.32 -15.60 -0.25
C ARG A 151 9.91 -16.44 -1.40
N ARG A 152 9.38 -16.29 -2.61
CA ARG A 152 9.88 -17.03 -3.78
C ARG A 152 11.31 -16.64 -4.15
N TRP A 153 11.63 -15.36 -4.05
CA TRP A 153 12.97 -14.85 -4.35
C TRP A 153 14.03 -15.36 -3.36
N LEU A 154 13.69 -15.51 -2.08
CA LEU A 154 14.61 -16.08 -1.08
C LEU A 154 14.71 -17.61 -1.16
N GLU A 155 13.72 -18.29 -1.74
CA GLU A 155 13.70 -19.74 -1.96
C GLU A 155 14.40 -20.17 -3.27
N SER A 156 14.73 -19.22 -4.16
CA SER A 156 15.43 -19.46 -5.45
C SER A 156 16.94 -19.41 -5.33
#